data_AF-A0A0A9EDP7-F1
#
_entry.id   AF-A0A0A9EDP7-F1
#
_cell.length_a   1.000
_cell.length_b   1.000
_cell.length_c   1.000
_cell.angle_alpha   90.00
_cell.angle_beta   90.00
_cell.angle_gamma   90.00
#
_symmetry.space_group_name_H-M   'P 1'
#
loop_
_entity.id
_entity.type
_entity.pdbx_description
1 polymer ?
#
loop_
_entity_poly.entity_id
_entity_poly.type
_entity_poly.pdbx_seq_one_letter_code
_entity_poly.pdbx_strand_id
1 'polypeptide(L)'
;MAAPLNWTQRSLEELSSLPDKDTFCLMALSPLDGRYERSIKDLMPFFSEFGLIRYRVLIEVKWLLKLSQIPEITEVPPFSEEAQLFLNAIIQDFSIEDAKEVKKIEKITNHDVKAVEYFLKQRCSSKPEIAKVC
;
A
#
# COMPACT_ATOMS: atom_id res chain seq x y z
N MET A 1 -8.53 15.97 -13.78
CA MET A 1 -7.50 14.92 -13.91
C MET A 1 -6.74 14.89 -12.59
N ALA A 2 -6.75 13.76 -11.86
CA ALA A 2 -5.90 13.63 -10.68
C ALA A 2 -4.44 13.69 -11.13
N ALA A 3 -3.59 14.44 -10.43
CA ALA A 3 -2.16 14.47 -10.71
C ALA A 3 -1.61 13.02 -10.70
N PRO A 4 -0.66 12.68 -11.60
CA PRO A 4 -0.05 11.37 -11.58
C PRO A 4 0.56 11.14 -10.20
N LEU A 5 0.18 10.03 -9.57
CA LEU A 5 0.71 9.66 -8.27
C LEU A 5 2.23 9.49 -8.40
N ASN A 6 3.02 10.28 -7.66
CA ASN A 6 4.48 10.35 -7.78
C ASN A 6 5.21 9.15 -7.17
N TRP A 7 4.50 8.04 -6.96
CA TRP A 7 4.93 6.87 -6.20
C TRP A 7 6.31 6.37 -6.62
N THR A 8 6.58 6.32 -7.92
CA THR A 8 7.82 5.78 -8.46
C THR A 8 9.03 6.51 -7.91
N GLN A 9 9.00 7.84 -7.91
CA GLN A 9 10.15 8.63 -7.47
C GLN A 9 10.37 8.52 -5.96
N ARG A 10 9.30 8.62 -5.16
CA ARG A 10 9.37 8.49 -3.70
C ARG A 10 9.83 7.10 -3.27
N SER A 11 9.30 6.03 -3.87
CA SER A 11 9.72 4.66 -3.56
C SER A 11 11.19 4.43 -3.90
N LEU A 12 11.70 5.00 -4.99
CA LEU A 12 13.12 4.90 -5.34
C LEU A 12 14.02 5.65 -4.36
N GLU A 13 13.60 6.82 -3.86
CA GLU A 13 14.29 7.55 -2.80
C GLU A 13 14.36 6.73 -1.51
N GLU A 14 13.23 6.17 -1.06
CA GLU A 14 13.17 5.32 0.15
C GLU A 14 14.03 4.06 0.01
N LEU A 15 14.02 3.38 -1.15
CA LEU A 15 14.87 2.21 -1.42
C LEU A 15 16.37 2.54 -1.42
N SER A 16 16.74 3.73 -1.91
CA SER A 16 18.15 4.16 -1.96
C SER A 16 18.78 4.41 -0.58
N SER A 17 17.94 4.55 0.45
CA SER A 17 18.36 4.81 1.84
C SER A 17 18.59 3.54 2.67
N LEU A 18 18.39 2.35 2.11
CA LEU A 18 18.51 1.08 2.83
C LEU A 18 19.98 0.73 3.15
N PRO A 19 20.30 0.33 4.39
CA PRO A 19 21.67 -0.03 4.78
C PRO A 19 22.14 -1.37 4.19
N ASP A 20 23.46 -1.51 4.02
CA ASP A 20 24.19 -2.73 3.63
C ASP A 20 23.76 -3.39 2.30
N LYS A 21 23.51 -2.55 1.30
CA LYS A 21 23.11 -2.97 -0.05
C LYS A 21 24.17 -3.84 -0.75
N ASP A 22 25.46 -3.54 -0.55
CA ASP A 22 26.54 -4.24 -1.26
C ASP A 22 26.65 -5.71 -0.83
N THR A 23 26.55 -6.00 0.47
CA THR A 23 26.56 -7.38 0.99
C THR A 23 25.33 -8.15 0.52
N PHE A 24 24.15 -7.51 0.54
CA PHE A 24 22.92 -8.11 0.00
C PHE A 24 23.07 -8.46 -1.48
N CYS A 25 23.59 -7.55 -2.31
CA CYS A 25 23.78 -7.80 -3.74
C CYS A 25 24.77 -8.93 -4.04
N LEU A 26 25.79 -9.15 -3.19
CA LEU A 26 26.74 -10.27 -3.34
C LEU A 26 26.12 -11.62 -2.98
N MET A 27 25.18 -11.65 -2.03
CA MET A 27 24.50 -12.87 -1.58
C MET A 27 23.13 -13.11 -2.26
N ALA A 28 22.66 -12.18 -3.09
CA ALA A 28 21.38 -12.27 -3.77
C ALA A 28 21.30 -13.53 -4.63
N LEU A 29 20.26 -14.34 -4.41
CA LEU A 29 20.03 -15.57 -5.18
C LEU A 29 19.73 -15.26 -6.67
N SER A 30 18.96 -14.20 -6.91
CA SER A 30 18.64 -13.72 -8.25
C SER A 30 19.58 -12.58 -8.64
N PRO A 31 20.18 -12.59 -9.85
CA PRO A 31 21.02 -11.49 -10.32
C PRO A 31 20.21 -10.20 -10.56
N LEU A 32 18.89 -10.30 -10.69
CA LEU A 32 17.99 -9.15 -10.82
C LEU A 32 18.05 -8.25 -9.57
N ASP A 33 18.14 -8.85 -8.39
CA ASP A 33 18.19 -8.13 -7.11
C ASP A 33 19.63 -7.74 -6.68
N GLY A 34 20.62 -8.08 -7.51
CA GLY A 34 22.04 -7.81 -7.26
C GLY A 34 22.73 -7.18 -8.47
N ARG A 35 23.40 -8.01 -9.28
CA ARG A 35 24.21 -7.57 -10.44
C ARG A 35 23.46 -6.62 -11.39
N TYR A 36 22.17 -6.85 -11.62
CA TYR A 36 21.35 -6.10 -12.57
C TYR A 36 20.38 -5.12 -11.91
N GLU A 37 20.47 -4.92 -10.59
CA GLU A 37 19.57 -4.05 -9.83
C GLU A 37 19.49 -2.64 -10.43
N ARG A 38 20.63 -2.04 -10.77
CA ARG A 38 20.68 -0.71 -11.41
C ARG A 38 19.90 -0.61 -12.72
N SER A 39 19.81 -1.71 -13.47
CA SER A 39 19.10 -1.76 -14.77
C SER A 39 17.60 -1.94 -14.61
N ILE A 40 17.14 -2.45 -13.46
CA ILE A 40 15.73 -2.79 -13.24
C ILE A 40 15.09 -2.09 -12.04
N LYS A 41 15.83 -1.27 -11.29
CA LYS A 41 15.37 -0.62 -10.05
C LYS A 41 14.02 0.10 -10.21
N ASP A 42 13.75 0.67 -11.38
CA ASP A 42 12.52 1.40 -11.68
C ASP A 42 11.28 0.48 -11.74
N LEU A 43 11.49 -0.83 -11.84
CA LEU A 43 10.44 -1.86 -11.76
C LEU A 43 10.10 -2.25 -10.31
N MET A 44 10.99 -1.99 -9.35
CA MET A 44 10.79 -2.40 -7.94
C MET A 44 9.52 -1.82 -7.31
N PRO A 45 9.10 -0.56 -7.55
CA PRO A 45 7.85 -0.04 -7.01
C PRO A 45 6.60 -0.80 -7.46
N PHE A 46 6.70 -1.65 -8.50
CA PHE A 46 5.58 -2.37 -9.11
C PHE A 46 5.62 -3.87 -8.83
N PHE A 47 6.79 -4.50 -8.99
CA PHE A 47 6.94 -5.96 -8.97
C PHE A 47 7.58 -6.53 -7.71
N SER A 48 7.83 -5.68 -6.71
CA SER A 48 8.25 -6.13 -5.38
C SER A 48 7.05 -6.46 -4.48
N GLU A 49 7.33 -7.10 -3.35
CA GLU A 49 6.35 -7.27 -2.26
C GLU A 49 5.75 -5.93 -1.80
N PHE A 50 6.56 -4.87 -1.72
CA PHE A 50 6.08 -3.52 -1.46
C PHE A 50 5.07 -3.06 -2.53
N GLY A 51 5.42 -3.26 -3.80
CA GLY A 51 4.53 -2.95 -4.92
C GLY A 51 3.20 -3.70 -4.82
N LEU A 52 3.25 -5.01 -4.57
CA LEU A 52 2.07 -5.86 -4.41
C LEU A 52 1.16 -5.38 -3.27
N ILE A 53 1.73 -5.13 -2.09
CA ILE A 53 0.97 -4.64 -0.92
C ILE A 53 0.35 -3.28 -1.22
N ARG A 54 1.12 -2.35 -1.79
CA ARG A 54 0.65 -1.00 -2.16
C ARG A 54 -0.53 -1.06 -3.12
N TYR A 55 -0.47 -1.92 -4.16
CA TYR A 55 -1.58 -2.08 -5.10
C TYR A 55 -2.80 -2.74 -4.46
N ARG A 56 -2.63 -3.67 -3.53
CA ARG A 56 -3.74 -4.25 -2.77
C ARG A 56 -4.45 -3.20 -1.92
N VAL A 57 -3.70 -2.40 -1.17
CA VAL A 57 -4.25 -1.26 -0.40
C VAL A 57 -5.00 -0.31 -1.32
N LEU A 58 -4.43 0.03 -2.48
CA LEU A 58 -5.10 0.87 -3.47
C LEU A 58 -6.43 0.28 -3.93
N ILE A 59 -6.46 -1.00 -4.28
CA ILE A 59 -7.66 -1.66 -4.78
C ILE A 59 -8.73 -1.70 -3.70
N GLU A 60 -8.40 -2.10 -2.48
CA GLU A 60 -9.35 -2.18 -1.37
C GLU A 60 -9.96 -0.81 -1.04
N VAL A 61 -9.13 0.24 -0.99
CA VAL A 61 -9.64 1.60 -0.74
C VAL A 61 -10.50 2.10 -1.89
N LYS A 62 -10.10 1.89 -3.14
CA LYS A 62 -10.91 2.27 -4.31
C LYS A 62 -12.20 1.47 -4.38
N TRP A 63 -12.17 0.22 -3.94
CA TRP A 63 -13.35 -0.62 -3.87
C TRP A 63 -14.35 -0.08 -2.84
N LEU A 64 -13.90 0.23 -1.63
CA LEU A 64 -14.74 0.82 -0.59
C LEU A 64 -15.34 2.18 -1.01
N LEU A 65 -14.52 3.04 -1.64
CA LEU A 65 -15.01 4.30 -2.21
C LEU A 65 -16.05 4.09 -3.32
N LYS A 66 -15.94 2.99 -4.08
CA LYS A 66 -16.90 2.68 -5.14
C LYS A 66 -18.20 2.13 -4.57
N LEU A 67 -18.12 1.29 -3.54
CA LEU A 67 -19.28 0.77 -2.82
C LEU A 67 -20.17 1.89 -2.29
N SER A 68 -19.57 2.92 -1.67
CA SER A 68 -20.33 4.07 -1.14
C SER A 68 -21.05 4.92 -2.19
N GLN A 69 -20.73 4.73 -3.47
CA GLN A 69 -21.37 5.44 -4.59
C GLN A 69 -22.52 4.65 -5.21
N ILE A 70 -22.82 3.44 -4.73
CA ILE A 70 -23.88 2.57 -5.25
C ILE A 70 -25.09 2.69 -4.31
N PRO A 71 -26.18 3.40 -4.71
CA PRO A 71 -27.32 3.64 -3.82
C PRO A 71 -28.01 2.38 -3.30
N GLU A 72 -27.91 1.27 -4.04
CA GLU A 72 -28.49 -0.02 -3.68
C GLU A 72 -27.76 -0.72 -2.51
N ILE A 73 -26.51 -0.33 -2.21
CA ILE A 73 -25.71 -0.90 -1.12
C ILE A 73 -25.86 -0.03 0.12
N THR A 74 -26.96 -0.26 0.85
CA THR A 74 -27.33 0.57 2.00
C THR A 74 -26.39 0.43 3.20
N GLU A 75 -25.65 -0.68 3.28
CA GLU A 75 -24.66 -0.97 4.31
C GLU A 75 -23.43 -0.06 4.22
N VAL A 76 -23.16 0.51 3.05
CA VAL A 76 -22.05 1.43 2.80
C VAL A 76 -22.63 2.74 2.24
N PRO A 77 -23.08 3.67 3.10
CA PRO A 77 -23.64 4.94 2.65
C PRO A 77 -22.57 5.83 1.98
N PRO A 78 -22.98 6.83 1.18
CA PRO A 78 -22.06 7.80 0.60
C PRO A 78 -21.18 8.48 1.65
N PHE A 79 -19.87 8.50 1.37
CA PHE A 79 -18.92 9.14 2.28
C PHE A 79 -18.90 10.66 2.14
N SER A 80 -18.69 11.35 3.26
CA SER A 80 -18.35 12.76 3.32
C SER A 80 -17.09 13.08 2.51
N GLU A 81 -16.94 14.34 2.10
CA GLU A 81 -15.73 14.79 1.40
C GLU A 81 -14.48 14.55 2.25
N GLU A 82 -14.56 14.76 3.56
CA GLU A 82 -13.47 14.52 4.50
C GLU A 82 -13.07 13.05 4.59
N ALA A 83 -14.04 12.13 4.62
CA ALA A 83 -13.79 10.68 4.61
C ALA A 83 -13.18 10.24 3.27
N GLN A 84 -13.65 10.78 2.15
CA GLN A 84 -13.07 10.52 0.83
C GLN A 84 -11.62 11.03 0.73
N LEU A 85 -11.34 12.24 1.23
CA LEU A 85 -9.98 12.79 1.27
C LEU A 85 -9.05 11.94 2.12
N PHE A 86 -9.51 11.51 3.30
CA PHE A 86 -8.75 10.61 4.17
C PHE A 86 -8.41 9.28 3.49
N LEU A 87 -9.39 8.62 2.87
CA LEU A 87 -9.18 7.37 2.14
C LEU A 87 -8.19 7.54 0.98
N ASN A 88 -8.32 8.62 0.20
CA ASN A 88 -7.36 8.89 -0.88
C ASN A 88 -5.95 9.20 -0.34
N ALA A 89 -5.82 9.83 0.84
CA ALA A 89 -4.53 10.08 1.48
C ALA A 89 -3.82 8.77 1.86
N ILE A 90 -4.54 7.73 2.33
CA ILE A 90 -3.95 6.40 2.58
C ILE A 90 -3.24 5.86 1.33
N ILE A 91 -3.82 6.06 0.15
CA ILE A 91 -3.25 5.61 -1.12
C ILE A 91 -2.08 6.51 -1.57
N GLN A 92 -2.22 7.82 -1.41
CA GLN A 92 -1.23 8.80 -1.85
C GLN A 92 0.05 8.73 -1.01
N ASP A 93 -0.10 8.56 0.29
CA ASP A 93 1.00 8.67 1.24
C ASP A 93 1.60 7.33 1.66
N PHE A 94 1.11 6.21 1.10
CA PHE A 94 1.54 4.85 1.43
C PHE A 94 3.07 4.71 1.33
N SER A 95 3.69 4.29 2.44
CA SER A 95 5.16 4.21 2.56
C SER A 95 5.69 2.80 2.86
N ILE A 96 7.02 2.65 2.85
CA ILE A 96 7.67 1.40 3.28
C ILE A 96 7.29 1.02 4.72
N GLU A 97 7.11 1.99 5.62
CA GLU A 97 6.69 1.78 7.02
C GLU A 97 5.30 1.15 7.08
N ASP A 98 4.38 1.60 6.24
CA ASP A 98 3.05 1.01 6.12
C ASP A 98 3.13 -0.44 5.61
N ALA A 99 3.97 -0.71 4.61
CA ALA A 99 4.20 -2.07 4.14
C ALA A 99 4.81 -2.96 5.24
N LYS A 100 5.72 -2.43 6.07
CA LYS A 100 6.25 -3.14 7.25
C LYS A 100 5.16 -3.41 8.28
N GLU A 101 4.21 -2.50 8.49
CA GLU A 101 3.04 -2.73 9.35
C GLU A 101 2.18 -3.87 8.82
N VAL A 102 1.89 -3.91 7.53
CA VAL A 102 1.16 -5.03 6.89
C VAL A 102 1.90 -6.35 7.12
N LYS A 103 3.23 -6.42 6.89
CA LYS A 103 4.01 -7.63 7.15
C LYS A 103 4.02 -8.04 8.64
N LYS A 104 3.93 -7.09 9.58
CA LYS A 104 3.80 -7.42 11.02
C LYS A 104 2.46 -8.10 11.31
N ILE A 105 1.38 -7.61 10.72
CA ILE A 105 0.04 -8.20 10.85
C ILE A 105 -0.02 -9.57 10.16
N GLU A 106 0.62 -9.70 8.99
CA GLU A 106 0.71 -10.96 8.24
C GLU A 106 1.37 -12.08 9.06
N LYS A 107 2.39 -11.76 9.86
CA LYS A 107 3.01 -12.76 10.77
C LYS A 107 2.03 -13.37 11.77
N ILE A 108 0.97 -12.65 12.12
CA ILE A 108 -0.07 -13.12 13.04
C ILE A 108 -1.18 -13.86 12.29
N THR A 109 -1.62 -13.30 11.15
CA THR A 109 -2.74 -13.84 10.36
C THR A 109 -2.33 -15.00 9.45
N ASN A 110 -1.04 -15.11 9.13
CA ASN A 110 -0.48 -15.99 8.11
C ASN A 110 -1.18 -15.86 6.74
N HIS A 111 -1.70 -14.67 6.43
CA HIS A 111 -2.42 -14.38 5.20
C HIS A 111 -2.27 -12.91 4.80
N ASP A 112 -1.67 -12.69 3.63
CA ASP A 112 -1.32 -11.38 3.08
C ASP A 112 -2.52 -10.45 2.83
N VAL A 113 -3.59 -10.91 2.17
CA VAL A 113 -4.80 -10.12 1.92
C VAL A 113 -5.51 -9.79 3.23
N LYS A 114 -5.58 -10.74 4.17
CA LYS A 114 -6.19 -10.48 5.48
C LYS A 114 -5.38 -9.44 6.27
N ALA A 115 -4.06 -9.44 6.15
CA ALA A 115 -3.21 -8.43 6.77
C ALA A 115 -3.50 -7.01 6.24
N VAL A 116 -3.77 -6.87 4.94
CA VAL A 116 -4.19 -5.59 4.33
C VAL A 116 -5.54 -5.13 4.89
N GLU A 117 -6.52 -6.02 5.04
CA GLU A 117 -7.81 -5.70 5.65
C GLU A 117 -7.63 -5.16 7.08
N TYR A 118 -6.85 -5.86 7.91
CA TYR A 118 -6.57 -5.42 9.29
C TYR A 118 -5.80 -4.09 9.34
N PHE A 119 -4.85 -3.88 8.44
CA PHE A 119 -4.13 -2.61 8.31
C PHE A 119 -5.11 -1.46 8.04
N LEU A 120 -6.02 -1.63 7.08
CA LEU A 120 -7.04 -0.63 6.76
C LEU A 120 -8.00 -0.39 7.92
N LYS A 121 -8.47 -1.45 8.60
CA LYS A 121 -9.29 -1.33 9.82
C LYS A 121 -8.59 -0.50 10.90
N GLN A 122 -7.30 -0.72 11.13
CA GLN A 122 -6.51 0.05 12.09
C GLN A 122 -6.42 1.53 11.69
N ARG A 123 -6.11 1.82 10.43
CA ARG A 123 -6.02 3.21 9.92
C ARG A 123 -7.37 3.94 10.01
N CYS A 124 -8.45 3.27 9.67
CA CYS A 124 -9.80 3.85 9.64
C CYS A 124 -10.46 3.96 11.03
N SER A 125 -9.91 3.33 12.07
CA SER A 125 -10.50 3.28 13.42
C SER A 125 -10.79 4.66 14.04
N SER A 126 -10.01 5.68 13.68
CA SER A 126 -10.18 7.07 14.16
C SER A 126 -11.25 7.87 13.41
N LYS A 127 -11.85 7.29 12.36
CA LYS A 127 -12.89 7.90 11.53
C LYS A 127 -14.20 7.12 11.69
N PRO A 128 -15.11 7.54 12.59
CA PRO A 128 -16.31 6.78 12.93
C PRO A 128 -17.21 6.44 11.74
N GLU A 129 -17.22 7.29 10.72
CA GLU A 129 -17.95 7.08 9.47
C GLU A 129 -17.42 5.86 8.71
N ILE A 130 -16.10 5.74 8.58
CA ILE A 130 -15.45 4.66 7.83
C ILE A 130 -15.36 3.40 8.69
N ALA A 131 -15.05 3.53 9.98
CA ALA A 131 -14.88 2.41 10.91
C ALA A 131 -16.13 1.52 11.05
N LYS A 132 -17.33 2.02 10.73
CA LYS A 132 -18.57 1.25 10.75
C LYS A 132 -18.69 0.24 9.61
N VAL A 133 -17.97 0.49 8.51
CA VAL A 133 -18.08 -0.27 7.26
C VAL A 133 -16.77 -0.93 6.83
N CYS A 134 -15.67 -0.60 7.53
CA CYS A 134 -14.34 -1.16 7.31
C CYS A 134 -14.11 -2.48 8.06
#